data_AF-A0AAE6ENH6-F1
#
_entry.id   AF-A0AAE6ENH6-F1
#
_cell.length_a   1.000
_cell.length_b   1.000
_cell.length_c   1.000
_cell.angle_alpha   90.00
_cell.angle_beta   90.00
_cell.angle_gamma   90.00
#
_symmetry.space_group_name_H-M   'P 1'
#
loop_
_entity.id
_entity.type
_entity.pdbx_description
1 polymer ?
#
loop_
_entity_poly.entity_id
_entity_poly.type
_entity_poly.pdbx_seq_one_letter_code
_entity_poly.pdbx_strand_id
1 'polypeptide(L)'
;MKRQKKQNLSVSQNFYDGIMARIDSSMKAVRATQEETYQVKAYIYEYLRDGKAPGRRLEGRQLLTVMLLKAEIEKAIARSAKARQRSRRRKEAAVAATPAEALSTIRTDEPEEEAETEEAPITVKLNRRQRRLREMALRRMARKSAQKNCCPPGRSLAGSSR
;
A
#
# COMPACT_ATOMS: atom_id res chain seq x y z
N MET A 1 -1.70 -26.35 9.82
CA MET A 1 -2.77 -25.36 10.11
C MET A 1 -3.56 -25.07 8.83
N LYS A 2 -4.84 -25.45 8.77
CA LYS A 2 -5.68 -25.24 7.58
C LYS A 2 -6.00 -23.73 7.46
N ARG A 3 -5.60 -23.09 6.35
CA ARG A 3 -6.00 -21.71 6.05
C ARG A 3 -7.52 -21.68 5.91
N GLN A 4 -8.20 -21.02 6.85
CA GLN A 4 -9.65 -20.81 6.76
C GLN A 4 -9.98 -20.09 5.45
N LYS A 5 -11.03 -20.56 4.77
CA LYS A 5 -11.51 -20.00 3.51
C LYS A 5 -11.83 -18.52 3.74
N LYS A 6 -11.17 -17.61 3.02
CA LYS A 6 -11.41 -16.17 3.14
C LYS A 6 -12.88 -15.91 2.86
N GLN A 7 -13.58 -15.36 3.85
CA GLN A 7 -14.98 -15.00 3.67
C GLN A 7 -15.06 -13.83 2.67
N ASN A 8 -16.04 -13.86 1.78
CA ASN A 8 -16.28 -12.83 0.77
C ASN A 8 -16.90 -11.58 1.43
N LEU A 9 -16.13 -10.90 2.27
CA LEU A 9 -16.56 -9.68 2.95
C LEU A 9 -16.11 -8.45 2.19
N SER A 10 -16.93 -7.40 2.25
CA SER A 10 -16.63 -6.08 1.69
C SER A 10 -15.51 -5.33 2.43
N VAL A 11 -15.05 -5.85 3.58
CA VAL A 11 -13.99 -5.30 4.42
C VAL A 11 -12.79 -6.25 4.57
N SER A 12 -11.72 -5.80 5.23
CA SER A 12 -10.59 -6.66 5.61
C SER A 12 -10.94 -7.54 6.81
N GLN A 13 -10.27 -8.70 6.92
CA GLN A 13 -10.45 -9.61 8.05
C GLN A 13 -10.15 -8.92 9.39
N ASN A 14 -9.04 -8.17 9.47
CA ASN A 14 -8.68 -7.45 10.70
C ASN A 14 -9.74 -6.44 11.14
N PHE A 15 -10.43 -5.79 10.20
CA PHE A 15 -11.52 -4.87 10.54
C PHE A 15 -12.74 -5.65 11.06
N TYR A 16 -13.08 -6.77 10.43
CA TYR A 16 -14.15 -7.66 10.88
C TYR A 16 -13.88 -8.19 12.30
N ASP A 17 -12.69 -8.74 12.55
CA ASP A 17 -12.36 -9.28 13.87
C ASP A 17 -12.41 -8.18 14.95
N GLY A 18 -11.90 -6.99 14.62
CA GLY A 18 -11.92 -5.83 15.52
C GLY A 18 -13.34 -5.33 15.85
N ILE A 19 -14.24 -5.31 14.85
CA ILE A 19 -15.62 -4.87 15.10
C ILE A 19 -16.40 -5.92 15.89
N MET A 20 -16.17 -7.22 15.65
CA MET A 20 -16.81 -8.30 16.41
C MET A 20 -16.42 -8.26 17.89
N ALA A 21 -15.13 -8.07 18.19
CA ALA A 21 -14.66 -7.93 19.58
C ALA A 21 -15.24 -6.69 20.27
N ARG A 22 -15.41 -5.58 19.54
CA ARG A 22 -16.05 -4.37 20.07
C ARG A 22 -17.53 -4.55 20.32
N ILE A 23 -18.24 -5.25 19.46
CA ILE A 23 -19.65 -5.61 19.68
C ILE A 23 -19.76 -6.45 20.94
N ASP A 24 -18.93 -7.47 21.11
CA ASP A 24 -18.91 -8.28 22.35
C ASP A 24 -18.69 -7.42 23.59
N SER A 25 -17.70 -6.53 23.53
CA SER A 25 -17.38 -5.63 24.65
C SER A 25 -18.53 -4.66 24.96
N SER A 26 -19.15 -4.08 23.93
CA SER A 26 -20.22 -3.08 24.07
C SER A 26 -21.51 -3.72 24.57
N MET A 27 -21.89 -4.86 23.99
CA MET A 27 -23.08 -5.62 24.37
C MET A 27 -22.97 -6.16 25.81
N LYS A 28 -21.77 -6.61 26.21
CA LYS A 28 -21.48 -6.98 27.61
C LYS A 28 -21.64 -5.79 28.57
N ALA A 29 -21.17 -4.60 28.20
CA ALA A 29 -21.24 -3.41 29.04
C ALA A 29 -22.69 -2.96 29.32
N VAL A 30 -23.58 -3.10 28.34
CA VAL A 30 -25.02 -2.79 28.49
C VAL A 30 -25.84 -3.97 29.02
N ARG A 31 -25.16 -5.04 29.50
CA ARG A 31 -25.79 -6.27 30.01
C ARG A 31 -26.80 -6.88 29.03
N ALA A 32 -26.51 -6.81 27.73
CA ALA A 32 -27.34 -7.43 26.72
C ALA A 32 -27.31 -8.96 26.85
N THR A 33 -28.37 -9.61 26.39
CA THR A 33 -28.42 -11.06 26.34
C THR A 33 -27.48 -11.58 25.24
N GLN A 34 -27.11 -12.86 25.34
CA GLN A 34 -26.31 -13.51 24.32
C GLN A 34 -27.06 -13.56 22.98
N GLU A 35 -28.37 -13.72 23.00
CA GLU A 35 -29.23 -13.70 21.81
C GLU A 35 -29.18 -12.34 21.13
N GLU A 36 -29.31 -11.24 21.88
CA GLU A 36 -29.22 -9.91 21.27
C GLU A 36 -27.84 -9.62 20.69
N THR A 37 -26.79 -10.08 21.37
CA THR A 37 -25.41 -9.97 20.89
C THR A 37 -25.25 -10.73 19.58
N TYR A 38 -25.81 -11.94 19.50
CA TYR A 38 -25.82 -12.75 18.28
C TYR A 38 -26.59 -12.05 17.14
N GLN A 39 -27.76 -11.49 17.44
CA GLN A 39 -28.56 -10.75 16.45
C GLN A 39 -27.81 -9.52 15.91
N VAL A 40 -27.09 -8.77 16.75
CA VAL A 40 -26.24 -7.65 16.30
C VAL A 40 -25.09 -8.16 15.43
N LYS A 41 -24.38 -9.21 15.87
CA LYS A 41 -23.28 -9.80 15.08
C LYS A 41 -23.76 -10.29 13.72
N ALA A 42 -24.89 -10.98 13.66
CA ALA A 42 -25.49 -11.45 12.42
C ALA A 42 -25.88 -10.26 11.51
N TYR A 43 -26.31 -9.14 12.09
CA TYR A 43 -26.74 -7.95 11.32
C TYR A 43 -25.51 -7.32 10.67
N ILE A 44 -24.46 -7.12 11.47
CA ILE A 44 -23.20 -6.57 10.98
C ILE A 44 -22.56 -7.51 9.96
N TYR A 45 -22.63 -8.82 10.16
CA TYR A 45 -22.13 -9.78 9.18
C TYR A 45 -22.83 -9.64 7.82
N GLU A 46 -24.16 -9.58 7.80
CA GLU A 46 -24.94 -9.37 6.59
C GLU A 46 -24.62 -8.01 5.94
N TYR A 47 -24.53 -6.95 6.75
CA TYR A 47 -24.11 -5.62 6.29
C TYR A 47 -22.74 -5.67 5.61
N LEU A 48 -21.77 -6.35 6.22
CA LEU A 48 -20.42 -6.46 5.67
C LEU A 48 -20.33 -7.41 4.47
N ARG A 49 -21.22 -8.39 4.35
CA ARG A 49 -21.30 -9.28 3.19
C ARG A 49 -21.82 -8.52 1.97
N ASP A 50 -22.96 -7.85 2.13
CA ASP A 50 -23.70 -7.25 1.01
C ASP A 50 -23.27 -5.79 0.75
N GLY A 51 -22.55 -5.19 1.69
CA GLY A 51 -22.09 -3.80 1.64
C GLY A 51 -23.22 -2.78 1.85
N LYS A 52 -24.42 -3.23 2.25
CA LYS A 52 -25.62 -2.43 2.46
C LYS A 52 -26.31 -2.85 3.75
N ALA A 53 -26.93 -1.89 4.44
CA ALA A 53 -27.61 -2.15 5.69
C ALA A 53 -28.79 -3.11 5.46
N PRO A 54 -28.89 -4.22 6.22
CA PRO A 54 -30.04 -5.12 6.18
C PRO A 54 -31.34 -4.38 6.51
N GLY A 55 -32.45 -4.78 5.86
CA GLY A 55 -33.77 -4.17 6.08
C GLY A 55 -34.46 -4.60 7.38
N ARG A 56 -33.88 -5.54 8.13
CA ARG A 56 -34.47 -6.07 9.37
C ARG A 56 -34.41 -5.02 10.48
N ARG A 57 -35.48 -4.93 11.28
CA ARG A 57 -35.56 -3.98 12.38
C ARG A 57 -34.78 -4.50 13.58
N LEU A 58 -33.96 -3.62 14.15
CA LEU A 58 -33.31 -3.82 15.45
C LEU A 58 -33.96 -2.89 16.47
N GLU A 59 -34.00 -3.31 17.72
CA GLU A 59 -34.66 -2.55 18.78
C GLU A 59 -33.72 -2.20 19.94
N GLY A 60 -34.07 -1.14 20.67
CA GLY A 60 -33.37 -0.68 21.87
C GLY A 60 -31.85 -0.63 21.72
N ARG A 61 -31.15 -1.38 22.58
CA ARG A 61 -29.67 -1.42 22.66
C ARG A 61 -28.99 -1.98 21.41
N GLN A 62 -29.66 -2.85 20.65
CA GLN A 62 -29.12 -3.40 19.41
C GLN A 62 -29.02 -2.32 18.33
N LEU A 63 -30.10 -1.56 18.18
CA LEU A 63 -30.17 -0.45 17.23
C LEU A 63 -29.11 0.61 17.56
N LEU A 64 -29.01 1.01 18.84
CA LEU A 64 -28.00 1.97 19.29
C LEU A 64 -26.58 1.49 18.94
N THR A 65 -26.26 0.22 19.23
CA THR A 65 -24.95 -0.34 18.93
C THR A 65 -24.65 -0.29 17.43
N VAL A 66 -25.59 -0.68 16.57
CA VAL A 66 -25.41 -0.63 15.12
C VAL A 66 -25.32 0.80 14.59
N MET A 67 -26.13 1.73 15.10
CA MET A 67 -26.11 3.14 14.71
C MET A 67 -24.75 3.79 14.98
N LEU A 68 -24.15 3.51 16.14
CA LEU A 68 -22.82 4.03 16.50
C LEU A 68 -21.70 3.45 15.61
N LEU A 69 -21.89 2.25 15.06
CA LEU A 69 -20.93 1.59 14.18
C LEU A 69 -21.12 1.94 12.70
N LYS A 70 -22.28 2.46 12.31
CA LYS A 70 -22.69 2.62 10.90
C LYS A 70 -21.67 3.41 10.07
N ALA A 71 -21.31 4.61 10.52
CA ALA A 71 -20.39 5.47 9.77
C ALA A 71 -18.99 4.84 9.61
N GLU A 72 -18.53 4.13 10.64
CA GLU A 72 -17.24 3.43 10.60
C GLU A 72 -17.26 2.26 9.60
N ILE A 73 -18.35 1.50 9.58
CA ILE A 73 -18.58 0.40 8.64
C ILE A 73 -18.57 0.93 7.21
N GLU A 74 -19.36 1.95 6.91
CA GLU A 74 -19.44 2.54 5.57
C GLU A 74 -18.08 3.06 5.09
N LYS A 75 -17.34 3.74 5.97
CA LYS A 75 -15.98 4.21 5.69
C LYS A 75 -15.03 3.05 5.43
N ALA A 76 -15.12 1.96 6.19
CA ALA A 76 -14.29 0.78 6.02
C ALA A 76 -14.60 0.04 4.71
N ILE A 77 -15.87 -0.03 4.30
CA ILE A 77 -16.31 -0.59 3.02
C ILE A 77 -15.72 0.24 1.87
N ALA A 78 -15.91 1.56 1.88
CA ALA A 78 -15.39 2.46 0.85
C ALA A 78 -13.86 2.39 0.73
N ARG A 79 -13.15 2.38 1.87
CA ARG A 79 -11.69 2.23 1.93
C ARG A 79 -11.25 0.90 1.31
N SER A 80 -11.92 -0.20 1.67
CA SER A 80 -11.61 -1.54 1.19
C SER A 80 -11.88 -1.67 -0.31
N ALA A 81 -12.99 -1.12 -0.80
CA ALA A 81 -13.31 -1.06 -2.23
C ALA A 81 -12.22 -0.31 -3.01
N LYS A 82 -11.81 0.87 -2.54
CA LYS A 82 -10.74 1.66 -3.16
C LYS A 82 -9.39 0.94 -3.16
N ALA A 83 -9.06 0.22 -2.08
CA ALA A 83 -7.83 -0.57 -2.00
C ALA A 83 -7.85 -1.74 -3.00
N ARG A 84 -8.98 -2.45 -3.13
CA ARG A 84 -9.14 -3.53 -4.11
C ARG A 84 -9.06 -3.00 -5.54
N GLN A 85 -9.71 -1.88 -5.83
CA GLN A 85 -9.64 -1.23 -7.16
C GLN A 85 -8.20 -0.87 -7.52
N ARG A 86 -7.44 -0.25 -6.59
CA ARG A 86 -6.02 0.05 -6.79
C ARG A 86 -5.18 -1.21 -7.01
N SER A 87 -5.46 -2.28 -6.26
CA SER A 87 -4.76 -3.55 -6.45
C SER A 87 -5.05 -4.18 -7.82
N ARG A 88 -6.29 -4.08 -8.32
CA ARG A 88 -6.65 -4.56 -9.68
C ARG A 88 -5.92 -3.76 -10.74
N ARG A 89 -5.98 -2.42 -10.67
CA ARG A 89 -5.25 -1.52 -11.58
C ARG A 89 -3.74 -1.77 -11.61
N ARG A 90 -3.12 -2.06 -10.45
CA ARG A 90 -1.70 -2.41 -10.39
C ARG A 90 -1.38 -3.75 -11.06
N LYS A 91 -2.28 -4.73 -10.94
CA LYS A 91 -2.13 -6.02 -11.62
C LYS A 91 -2.34 -5.88 -13.13
N GLU A 92 -3.38 -5.16 -13.55
CA GLU A 92 -3.64 -4.84 -14.96
C GLU A 92 -2.45 -4.10 -15.59
N ALA A 93 -1.92 -3.07 -14.92
CA ALA A 93 -0.74 -2.35 -15.40
C ALA A 93 0.52 -3.23 -15.44
N ALA A 94 0.69 -4.18 -14.52
CA ALA A 94 1.80 -5.12 -14.56
C ALA A 94 1.68 -6.14 -15.70
N VAL A 95 0.47 -6.56 -16.04
CA VAL A 95 0.19 -7.45 -17.19
C VAL A 95 0.29 -6.68 -18.51
N ALA A 96 -0.13 -5.42 -18.57
CA ALA A 96 0.02 -4.60 -19.77
C ALA A 96 1.47 -4.18 -20.05
N ALA A 97 2.32 -4.17 -19.02
CA ALA A 97 3.74 -3.83 -19.13
C ALA A 97 4.67 -5.04 -19.35
N THR A 98 4.14 -6.27 -19.50
CA THR A 98 4.97 -7.36 -20.03
C THR A 98 5.26 -7.07 -21.51
N PRO A 99 6.52 -6.87 -21.91
CA PRO A 99 6.84 -6.57 -23.29
C PRO A 99 6.47 -7.77 -24.17
N ALA A 100 5.80 -7.51 -25.28
CA ALA A 100 5.73 -8.42 -26.42
C ALA A 100 7.08 -8.47 -27.15
N GLU A 101 8.19 -8.66 -26.42
CA GLU A 101 9.54 -8.81 -26.97
C GLU A 101 10.05 -10.22 -26.68
N ALA A 102 9.53 -11.16 -27.46
CA ALA A 102 10.15 -12.47 -27.62
C ALA A 102 9.89 -12.97 -29.03
N LEU A 103 10.13 -12.13 -30.06
CA LEU A 103 10.17 -12.53 -31.47
C LEU A 103 10.76 -11.39 -32.34
N SER A 104 12.08 -11.18 -32.24
CA SER A 104 12.91 -10.82 -33.41
C SER A 104 14.39 -10.80 -33.00
N THR A 105 14.98 -11.99 -32.96
CA THR A 105 16.42 -12.15 -33.19
C THR A 105 16.72 -11.74 -34.64
N ILE A 106 17.71 -10.86 -34.87
CA ILE A 106 18.79 -10.97 -35.89
C ILE A 106 19.61 -9.65 -35.91
N ARG A 107 20.94 -9.81 -35.74
CA ARG A 107 22.15 -8.98 -36.06
C ARG A 107 21.94 -7.64 -36.80
N THR A 108 22.77 -6.61 -36.60
CA THR A 108 24.20 -6.53 -37.01
C THR A 108 24.88 -5.28 -36.41
N ASP A 109 26.22 -5.32 -36.35
CA ASP A 109 27.22 -4.40 -35.81
C ASP A 109 27.27 -2.95 -36.35
N GLU A 110 27.95 -2.12 -35.54
CA GLU A 110 28.79 -0.93 -35.82
C GLU A 110 28.23 0.52 -35.71
N PRO A 111 29.08 1.49 -35.26
CA PRO A 111 28.66 2.73 -34.61
C PRO A 111 28.95 3.99 -35.45
N GLU A 112 28.09 5.01 -35.43
CA GLU A 112 28.54 6.39 -35.69
C GLU A 112 27.50 7.48 -35.38
N GLU A 113 28.06 8.61 -34.98
CA GLU A 113 27.59 10.00 -35.00
C GLU A 113 26.64 10.59 -33.94
N GLU A 114 27.18 11.69 -33.40
CA GLU A 114 26.64 12.64 -32.46
C GLU A 114 25.45 13.41 -33.06
N ALA A 115 24.42 13.63 -32.25
CA ALA A 115 23.50 14.74 -32.45
C ALA A 115 23.02 15.24 -31.09
N GLU A 116 23.67 16.30 -30.60
CA GLU A 116 23.14 17.19 -29.58
C GLU A 116 21.74 17.67 -30.00
N THR A 117 20.73 17.24 -29.26
CA THR A 117 19.44 17.91 -29.21
C THR A 117 19.12 18.21 -27.76
N GLU A 118 19.13 19.49 -27.42
CA GLU A 118 18.73 20.02 -26.12
C GLU A 118 17.23 19.74 -25.89
N GLU A 119 16.90 18.55 -25.38
CA GLU A 119 15.57 18.27 -24.85
C GLU A 119 15.43 18.90 -23.46
N ALA A 120 14.65 19.99 -23.40
CA ALA A 120 14.18 20.56 -22.15
C ALA A 120 13.66 19.45 -21.21
N PRO A 121 14.09 19.39 -19.94
CA PRO A 121 13.81 18.23 -19.11
C PRO A 121 12.30 18.12 -18.87
N ILE A 122 11.71 17.08 -19.45
CA ILE A 122 10.37 16.61 -19.11
C ILE A 122 10.35 16.47 -17.59
N THR A 123 9.60 17.34 -16.91
CA THR A 123 9.48 17.32 -15.45
C THR A 123 8.58 16.16 -15.05
N VAL A 124 9.13 14.94 -15.16
CA VAL A 124 8.50 13.71 -14.70
C VAL A 124 8.30 13.84 -13.20
N LYS A 125 7.05 14.07 -12.76
CA LYS A 125 6.68 14.12 -11.34
C LYS A 125 6.97 12.77 -10.71
N LEU A 126 8.16 12.64 -10.13
CA LEU A 126 8.62 11.42 -9.47
C LEU A 126 7.70 11.07 -8.29
N ASN A 127 7.45 9.78 -8.13
CA ASN A 127 6.77 9.28 -6.94
C ASN A 127 7.63 9.56 -5.68
N ARG A 128 6.99 9.77 -4.52
CA ARG A 128 7.67 10.04 -3.23
C ARG A 128 8.82 9.07 -2.93
N ARG A 129 8.68 7.77 -3.27
CA ARG A 129 9.74 6.76 -3.08
C ARG A 129 10.94 6.99 -4.01
N GLN A 130 10.69 7.31 -5.28
CA GLN A 130 11.73 7.61 -6.26
C GLN A 130 12.48 8.89 -5.88
N ARG A 131 11.78 9.92 -5.40
CA ARG A 131 12.40 11.16 -4.91
C ARG A 131 13.38 10.89 -3.76
N ARG A 132 12.99 10.08 -2.77
CA ARG A 132 13.86 9.68 -1.66
C ARG A 132 15.08 8.88 -2.11
N LEU A 133 14.92 7.97 -3.07
CA LEU A 133 16.03 7.19 -3.61
C LEU A 133 17.03 8.07 -4.37
N ARG A 134 16.54 8.99 -5.20
CA ARG A 134 17.40 9.97 -5.90
C ARG A 134 18.13 10.89 -4.92
N GLU A 135 17.44 11.41 -3.91
CA GLU A 135 18.07 12.25 -2.89
C GLU A 135 19.16 11.49 -2.11
N MET A 136 18.91 10.24 -1.73
CA MET A 136 19.94 9.39 -1.10
C MET A 136 21.11 9.10 -2.03
N ALA A 137 20.88 8.88 -3.33
CA ALA A 137 21.94 8.67 -4.31
C ALA A 137 22.80 9.94 -4.47
N LEU A 138 22.18 11.12 -4.57
CA LEU A 138 22.89 12.41 -4.62
C LEU A 138 23.73 12.64 -3.37
N ARG A 139 23.18 12.37 -2.18
CA ARG A 139 23.93 12.47 -0.92
C ARG A 139 25.13 11.50 -0.86
N ARG A 140 24.99 10.29 -1.42
CA ARG A 140 26.10 9.34 -1.52
C ARG A 140 27.19 9.83 -2.47
N MET A 141 26.82 10.39 -3.62
CA MET A 141 27.78 10.97 -4.56
C MET A 141 28.52 12.17 -3.95
N ALA A 142 27.80 13.07 -3.27
CA ALA A 142 28.39 14.22 -2.58
C ALA A 142 29.38 13.81 -1.46
N ARG A 143 29.07 12.73 -0.73
CA ARG A 143 30.01 12.17 0.27
C ARG A 143 31.25 11.57 -0.38
N LYS A 144 31.08 10.85 -1.51
CA LYS A 144 32.22 10.28 -2.25
C LYS A 144 33.13 11.36 -2.84
N SER A 145 32.56 12.45 -3.36
CA SER A 145 33.35 13.58 -3.87
C SER A 145 34.05 14.35 -2.74
N ALA A 146 33.37 14.57 -1.60
CA ALA A 146 34.00 15.18 -0.43
C ALA A 146 35.16 14.31 0.12
N GLN A 147 34.99 12.98 0.15
CA GLN A 147 36.04 12.06 0.59
C GLN A 147 37.25 12.03 -0.34
N LYS A 148 37.06 12.20 -1.66
CA LYS A 148 38.16 12.38 -2.62
C LYS A 148 38.93 13.69 -2.38
N ASN A 149 38.26 14.74 -1.91
CA ASN A 149 38.87 16.06 -1.74
C ASN A 149 39.51 16.28 -0.35
N CYS A 150 39.29 15.39 0.62
CA CYS A 150 39.82 15.53 1.98
C CYS A 150 41.12 14.75 2.26
N CYS A 151 41.64 13.97 1.30
CA CYS A 151 42.94 13.32 1.44
C CYS A 151 43.97 14.04 0.55
N PRO A 152 44.99 14.71 1.10
CA PRO A 152 46.06 15.29 0.29
C PRO A 152 46.86 14.15 -0.37
N PRO A 153 47.39 14.34 -1.60
CA PRO A 153 48.32 13.38 -2.18
C PRO A 153 49.56 13.32 -1.28
N GLY A 154 49.90 12.11 -0.82
CA GLY A 154 51.08 11.87 -0.01
C GLY A 154 52.31 12.43 -0.69
N ARG A 155 52.90 13.46 -0.06
CA ARG A 155 54.14 14.09 -0.48
C ARG A 155 55.26 13.06 -0.30
N SER A 156 55.69 12.43 -1.39
CA SER A 156 56.92 11.64 -1.41
C SER A 156 58.09 12.59 -1.15
N LEU A 157 58.64 12.57 0.06
CA LEU A 157 59.95 13.16 0.31
C LEU A 157 60.99 12.06 0.15
N ALA A 158 61.56 12.02 -1.05
CA ALA A 158 62.88 11.47 -1.26
C ALA A 158 63.91 12.31 -0.48
N GLY A 159 64.88 11.63 0.12
CA GLY A 159 66.24 12.15 0.26
C GLY A 159 66.63 12.75 1.61
N SER A 160 67.68 12.11 2.17
CA SER A 160 68.90 12.75 2.69
C SER A 160 69.08 12.83 4.21
N SER A 161 70.30 12.42 4.60
CA SER A 161 71.02 12.60 5.88
C SER A 161 70.65 11.60 6.99
N ARG A 162 71.58 10.91 7.65
CA ARG A 162 73.06 10.84 7.66
C ARG A 162 73.44 9.48 8.24
#